data_AF-A0A660NCD9-F1
#
_entry.id   AF-A0A660NCD9-F1
#
_cell.length_a   1.000
_cell.length_b   1.000
_cell.length_c   1.000
_cell.angle_alpha   90.00
_cell.angle_beta   90.00
_cell.angle_gamma   90.00
#
_symmetry.space_group_name_H-M   'P 1'
#
loop_
_entity.id
_entity.type
_entity.pdbx_description
1 polymer ?
#
loop_
_entity_poly.entity_id
_entity_poly.type
_entity_poly.pdbx_seq_one_letter_code
_entity_poly.pdbx_strand_id
1 'polypeptide(L)' 'MKKLIVTNNPMVRERYSQQYDLKYEETSFVGVLKQVRDLVHRGYRLLKHPL' A
#
# COMPACT_ATOMS: atom_id res chain seq x y z
N MET A 1 -3.86 8.44 -14.08
CA MET A 1 -4.01 7.13 -13.39
C MET A 1 -3.85 7.35 -11.90
N LYS A 2 -4.81 6.90 -11.08
CA LYS A 2 -4.73 6.98 -9.62
C LYS A 2 -3.78 5.90 -9.09
N LYS A 3 -2.86 6.25 -8.19
CA LYS A 3 -1.87 5.33 -7.59
C LYS A 3 -2.18 5.21 -6.10
N LEU A 4 -2.23 3.98 -5.59
CA LEU A 4 -2.49 3.66 -4.19
C LEU A 4 -1.22 3.09 -3.57
N ILE A 5 -0.80 3.65 -2.43
CA ILE A 5 0.25 3.10 -1.58
C ILE A 5 -0.41 2.33 -0.43
N VAL A 6 -0.02 1.08 -0.25
CA VAL A 6 -0.39 0.27 0.92
C VAL A 6 0.87 0.10 1.77
N THR A 7 0.83 0.51 3.04
CA THR A 7 2.01 0.52 3.91
C THR A 7 1.64 0.37 5.38
N ASN A 8 2.48 -0.31 6.16
CA ASN A 8 2.45 -0.27 7.62
C ASN A 8 3.57 0.62 8.19
N ASN A 9 4.39 1.24 7.34
CA ASN A 9 5.48 2.11 7.75
C ASN A 9 4.97 3.56 7.93
N PRO A 10 5.01 4.13 9.15
CA PRO A 10 4.52 5.48 9.44
C PRO A 10 5.31 6.57 8.70
N MET A 11 6.60 6.37 8.43
CA MET A 11 7.42 7.33 7.68
C MET A 11 6.94 7.46 6.22
N VAL A 12 6.48 6.36 5.62
CA VAL A 12 5.91 6.36 4.27
C VAL A 12 4.57 7.10 4.28
N ARG A 13 3.74 6.88 5.31
CA ARG A 13 2.48 7.61 5.50
C ARG A 13 2.71 9.12 5.57
N GLU A 14 3.61 9.55 6.44
CA GLU A 14 3.91 10.97 6.64
C GLU A 14 4.46 11.63 5.39
N ARG A 15 5.39 10.97 4.70
CA ARG A 15 6.02 11.52 3.49
C ARG A 15 5.06 11.62 2.28
N TYR A 16 4.15 10.66 2.11
CA TYR A 16 3.42 10.49 0.83
C TYR A 16 1.91 10.71 0.90
N SER A 17 1.32 10.83 2.09
CA SER A 17 -0.13 11.01 2.30
C SER A 17 -0.73 12.24 1.58
N GLN A 18 0.07 13.27 1.30
CA GLN A 18 -0.38 14.46 0.58
C GLN A 18 -0.31 14.32 -0.95
N GLN A 19 0.45 13.35 -1.47
CA GLN A 19 0.73 13.22 -2.91
C GLN A 19 0.03 12.02 -3.56
N TYR A 20 -0.27 10.99 -2.77
CA TYR A 20 -0.82 9.72 -3.25
C TYR A 20 -1.99 9.28 -2.38
N ASP A 21 -2.91 8.50 -2.97
CA ASP A 21 -3.86 7.76 -2.14
C ASP A 21 -3.06 6.80 -1.27
N LEU A 22 -3.36 6.79 0.02
CA LEU A 22 -2.58 6.03 0.99
C LEU A 22 -3.50 5.22 1.89
N LYS A 23 -3.28 3.91 1.90
CA LYS A 23 -3.87 2.97 2.84
C LYS A 23 -2.81 2.57 3.85
N TYR A 24 -2.88 3.19 5.03
CA TYR A 24 -2.03 2.83 6.17
C TYR A 24 -2.77 1.89 7.09
N GLU A 25 -2.11 0.82 7.53
CA GLU A 25 -2.66 -0.10 8.52
C GLU A 25 -1.55 -0.64 9.42
N GLU A 26 -1.76 -0.58 10.73
CA GLU A 26 -0.84 -1.16 11.71
C GLU A 26 -1.01 -2.68 11.74
N THR A 27 -0.24 -3.34 10.88
CA THR A 27 -0.26 -4.78 10.72
C THR A 27 1.14 -5.32 10.45
N SER A 28 1.28 -6.64 10.50
CA SER A 28 2.55 -7.30 10.13
C SER A 28 2.88 -7.08 8.64
N PHE A 29 4.13 -7.32 8.26
CA PHE A 29 4.53 -7.32 6.85
C PHE A 29 3.62 -8.23 6.00
N VAL A 30 3.33 -9.45 6.49
CA VAL A 30 2.39 -10.38 5.83
C VAL A 30 0.98 -9.81 5.74
N GLY A 31 0.55 -9.02 6.71
CA GLY A 31 -0.72 -8.30 6.69
C GLY A 31 -0.82 -7.34 5.50
N VAL A 32 0.23 -6.53 5.28
CA VAL A 32 0.32 -5.64 4.12
C VAL A 32 0.27 -6.43 2.81
N LEU A 33 1.01 -7.54 2.72
CA LEU A 33 1.01 -8.40 1.53
C LEU A 33 -0.37 -9.01 1.23
N LYS A 34 -1.11 -9.45 2.26
CA LYS A 34 -2.48 -9.97 2.09
C LYS A 34 -3.41 -8.90 1.52
N GLN A 35 -3.30 -7.67 1.99
CA GLN A 35 -4.09 -6.56 1.47
C GLN A 35 -3.76 -6.23 0.01
N VAL A 36 -2.46 -6.19 -0.33
CA VAL A 36 -2.02 -5.97 -1.71
C VAL A 36 -2.53 -7.08 -2.62
N ARG A 37 -2.46 -8.35 -2.20
CA ARG A 37 -3.04 -9.50 -2.92
C ARG A 37 -4.54 -9.30 -3.15
N ASP A 38 -5.29 -8.92 -2.13
CA ASP A 38 -6.74 -8.71 -2.25
C ASP A 38 -7.09 -7.57 -3.22
N LEU A 39 -6.26 -6.53 -3.31
CA LEU A 39 -6.40 -5.47 -4.31
C LEU A 39 -6.10 -6.00 -5.72
N VAL A 40 -5.07 -6.83 -5.88
CA VAL A 40 -4.77 -7.47 -7.17
C VAL A 40 -5.93 -8.35 -7.64
N HIS A 41 -6.53 -9.13 -6.75
CA HIS A 41 -7.74 -9.92 -7.07
C HIS A 41 -8.94 -9.05 -7.49
N ARG A 42 -9.00 -7.78 -7.05
CA ARG A 42 -10.00 -6.79 -7.48
C ARG A 42 -9.64 -6.05 -8.76
N GLY A 43 -8.57 -6.44 -9.45
CA GLY A 43 -8.14 -5.86 -10.73
C GLY A 43 -7.11 -4.74 -10.62
N TYR A 44 -6.56 -4.45 -9.44
CA TYR A 44 -5.45 -3.53 -9.31
C TYR A 44 -4.16 -4.16 -9.89
N ARG A 45 -3.30 -3.33 -10.48
CA ARG A 45 -1.98 -3.77 -10.97
C ARG A 45 -0.90 -3.34 -9.98
N LEU A 46 -0.08 -4.31 -9.57
CA LEU A 46 1.08 -4.04 -8.71
C LEU A 46 2.16 -3.32 -9.53
N LEU A 47 2.50 -2.08 -9.15
CA LEU A 47 3.49 -1.28 -9.88
C LEU A 47 4.91 -1.50 -9.36
N LYS A 48 5.07 -1.56 -8.03
CA LYS A 48 6.32 -1.79 -7.32
C LYS A 48 6.02 -2.50 -6.01
N HIS A 49 6.96 -3.33 -5.57
CA HIS A 49 6.96 -3.90 -4.23
C HIS A 49 8.34 -3.68 -3.60
N PRO A 50 8.43 -3.01 -2.45
CA PRO A 50 9.66 -2.98 -1.69
C PRO A 50 9.80 -4.32 -0.95
N LEU A 51 10.90 -5.01 -1.22
CA LEU A 51 11.59 -5.72 -0.15
C LEU A 51 12.25 -4.67 0.74
#